data_AF-A0A961AFD4-F1
#
_entry.id   AF-A0A961AFD4-F1
#
_cell.length_a   1.000
_cell.length_b   1.000
_cell.length_c   1.000
_cell.angle_alpha   90.00
_cell.angle_beta   90.00
_cell.angle_gamma   90.00
#
_symmetry.space_group_name_H-M   'P 1'
#
loop_
_entity.id
_entity.type
_entity.pdbx_description
1 polymer ?
#
loop_
_entity_poly.entity_id
_entity_poly.type
_entity_poly.pdbx_seq_one_letter_code
_entity_poly.pdbx_strand_id
1 'polypeptide(L)'
;MLPSAWAWAQSDTAEMSEARTTGATVLQLMQENLQSRSPETFPGIQAWMAGAGKKLGELDKDHPDESWRKLDSRKLVQHNPDFWQMFYEVVPADPGLAMLHAGALMMSGDADRAQIILRLELHRGDLDKSTLKILIGMMQHCGRFMSPSHSLVREGVTLHDKGDYTEALKKYDEALKLWPMNGWAAYERGNTLRILDKDNADEVTRAFAQSREIQPFQFHAWQGIKADIPGMIEMLTEMPNLWNPSLKDIRYVMTPEDLLKMSEILHLAEVDDLALVTRQILIVRRGRYTPEDHPFISE
;
A
#
# COMPACT_ATOMS: atom_id res chain seq x y z
N MET A 1 2.82 17.33 7.98
CA MET A 1 3.88 16.72 7.14
C MET A 1 4.69 15.79 8.02
N LEU A 2 4.61 14.48 7.79
CA LEU A 2 5.55 13.53 8.38
C LEU A 2 6.98 13.96 7.99
N PRO A 3 7.98 13.84 8.89
CA PRO A 3 9.37 14.08 8.53
C PRO A 3 9.70 13.31 7.26
N SER A 4 10.58 13.83 6.41
CA SER A 4 11.04 13.09 5.23
C SER A 4 11.59 11.74 5.68
N ALA A 5 10.75 10.70 5.56
CA ALA A 5 11.04 9.32 5.93
C ALA A 5 12.37 8.83 5.28
N TRP A 6 12.80 9.55 4.24
CA TRP A 6 13.99 9.36 3.43
C TRP A 6 15.32 9.81 4.03
N ALA A 7 15.36 10.57 5.13
CA ALA A 7 16.64 11.09 5.65
C ALA A 7 17.47 10.07 6.46
N TRP A 8 16.90 8.91 6.83
CA TRP A 8 17.50 7.98 7.80
C TRP A 8 17.67 6.54 7.29
N ALA A 9 17.30 6.26 6.03
CA ALA A 9 17.47 4.94 5.42
C ALA A 9 18.94 4.68 5.08
N GLN A 10 19.57 3.71 5.75
CA GLN A 10 21.02 3.49 5.67
C GLN A 10 21.43 2.59 4.48
N SER A 11 20.68 1.53 4.20
CA SER A 11 20.88 0.67 3.02
C SER A 11 19.71 -0.30 2.84
N ASP A 12 19.52 -0.79 1.62
CA ASP A 12 18.59 -1.90 1.34
C ASP A 12 19.29 -3.22 1.69
N THR A 13 18.51 -4.13 2.26
CA THR A 13 18.88 -5.55 2.31
C THR A 13 18.82 -6.18 0.91
N ALA A 14 19.36 -7.38 0.74
CA ALA A 14 19.31 -8.08 -0.54
C ALA A 14 17.86 -8.32 -0.99
N GLU A 15 16.98 -8.68 -0.06
CA GLU A 15 15.55 -8.91 -0.28
C GLU A 15 14.83 -7.63 -0.71
N MET A 16 15.20 -6.48 -0.15
CA MET A 16 14.63 -5.20 -0.53
C MET A 16 15.05 -4.80 -1.94
N SER A 17 16.34 -4.92 -2.27
CA SER A 17 16.86 -4.67 -3.61
C SER A 17 16.19 -5.58 -4.66
N GLU A 18 16.07 -6.88 -4.36
CA GLU A 18 15.40 -7.86 -5.24
C GLU A 18 13.95 -7.47 -5.54
N ALA A 19 13.18 -7.11 -4.51
CA ALA A 19 11.78 -6.71 -4.68
C ALA A 19 11.65 -5.39 -5.45
N ARG A 20 12.55 -4.41 -5.25
CA ARG A 20 12.55 -3.18 -6.04
C ARG A 20 12.81 -3.46 -7.52
N THR A 21 13.86 -4.24 -7.84
CA THR A 21 14.18 -4.65 -9.21
C THR A 21 13.04 -5.42 -9.86
N THR A 22 12.36 -6.28 -9.10
CA THR A 22 11.17 -7.01 -9.56
C THR A 22 10.04 -6.03 -9.90
N GLY A 23 9.77 -5.06 -9.02
CA GLY A 23 8.76 -4.03 -9.25
C GLY A 23 9.05 -3.19 -10.49
N ALA A 24 10.31 -2.77 -10.69
CA ALA A 24 10.73 -2.05 -11.88
C ALA A 24 10.60 -2.87 -13.17
N THR A 25 10.98 -4.15 -13.12
CA THR A 25 10.83 -5.07 -14.27
C THR A 25 9.36 -5.16 -14.71
N VAL A 26 8.45 -5.37 -13.76
CA VAL A 26 7.02 -5.45 -14.05
C VAL A 26 6.48 -4.12 -14.55
N LEU A 27 6.85 -3.01 -13.90
CA LEU A 27 6.43 -1.67 -14.29
C LEU A 27 6.84 -1.35 -15.73
N GLN A 28 8.10 -1.59 -16.09
CA GLN A 28 8.62 -1.30 -17.43
C GLN A 28 7.95 -2.17 -18.49
N LEU A 29 7.75 -3.47 -18.21
CA LEU A 29 6.99 -4.36 -19.11
C LEU A 29 5.54 -3.87 -19.33
N MET A 30 4.87 -3.43 -18.26
CA MET A 30 3.51 -2.90 -18.38
C MET A 30 3.49 -1.57 -19.13
N GLN A 31 4.49 -0.71 -18.95
CA GLN A 31 4.64 0.53 -19.71
C GLN A 31 4.78 0.29 -21.21
N GLU A 32 5.60 -0.68 -21.62
CA GLU A 32 5.74 -1.07 -23.04
C GLU A 32 4.38 -1.43 -23.66
N ASN A 33 3.52 -2.14 -22.92
CA ASN A 33 2.16 -2.48 -23.37
C ASN A 33 1.22 -1.26 -23.49
N LEU A 34 1.54 -0.14 -22.84
CA LEU A 34 0.75 1.09 -22.88
C LEU A 34 1.22 2.10 -23.94
N GLN A 35 2.46 1.99 -24.44
CA GLN A 35 3.08 2.98 -25.35
C GLN A 35 2.32 3.21 -26.66
N SER A 36 1.61 2.20 -27.17
CA SER A 36 0.92 2.28 -28.47
C SER A 36 -0.48 2.91 -28.42
N ARG A 37 -0.95 3.33 -27.23
CA ARG A 37 -2.31 3.86 -27.04
C ARG A 37 -2.44 5.31 -27.53
N SER A 38 -3.49 5.61 -28.30
CA SER A 38 -3.71 6.95 -28.87
C SER A 38 -4.02 7.99 -27.77
N PRO A 39 -3.40 9.19 -27.80
CA PRO A 39 -3.66 10.27 -26.85
C PRO A 39 -5.11 10.77 -26.83
N GLU A 40 -5.82 10.67 -27.95
CA GLU A 40 -7.22 11.07 -28.06
C GLU A 40 -8.16 10.15 -27.27
N THR A 41 -7.79 8.88 -27.13
CA THR A 41 -8.62 7.86 -26.44
C THR A 41 -8.14 7.58 -25.01
N PHE A 42 -6.84 7.78 -24.75
CA PHE A 42 -6.21 7.47 -23.46
C PHE A 42 -5.35 8.65 -22.94
N PRO A 43 -5.95 9.83 -22.71
CA PRO A 43 -5.22 11.04 -22.34
C PRO A 43 -4.49 10.92 -21.00
N GLY A 44 -5.06 10.23 -20.01
CA GLY A 44 -4.48 9.99 -18.69
C GLY A 44 -3.30 9.03 -18.74
N ILE A 45 -3.39 7.94 -19.50
CA ILE A 45 -2.24 7.05 -19.75
C ILE A 45 -1.09 7.84 -20.37
N GLN A 46 -1.37 8.71 -21.34
CA GLN A 46 -0.33 9.54 -21.96
C GLN A 46 0.23 10.59 -21.00
N ALA A 47 -0.62 11.25 -20.20
CA ALA A 47 -0.18 12.20 -19.18
C ALA A 47 0.74 11.54 -18.15
N TRP A 48 0.36 10.38 -17.62
CA TRP A 48 1.18 9.64 -16.67
C TRP A 48 2.48 9.17 -17.31
N MET A 49 2.44 8.62 -18.53
CA MET A 49 3.62 8.20 -19.28
C MET A 49 4.58 9.36 -19.55
N ALA A 50 4.10 10.59 -19.75
CA ALA A 50 4.95 11.77 -19.93
C ALA A 50 5.56 12.29 -18.61
N GLY A 51 4.92 12.01 -17.47
CA GLY A 51 5.32 12.47 -16.14
C GLY A 51 5.99 11.38 -15.29
N ALA A 52 5.27 10.89 -14.28
CA ALA A 52 5.79 9.91 -13.32
C ALA A 52 6.17 8.58 -14.00
N GLY A 53 5.42 8.16 -15.02
CA GLY A 53 5.70 6.98 -15.82
C GLY A 53 7.08 7.05 -16.48
N LYS A 54 7.38 8.14 -17.20
CA LYS A 54 8.71 8.36 -17.79
C LYS A 54 9.83 8.26 -16.74
N LYS A 55 9.67 8.97 -15.62
CA LYS A 55 10.67 8.96 -14.54
C LYS A 55 10.94 7.55 -14.01
N LEU A 56 9.90 6.72 -13.86
CA LEU A 56 10.05 5.34 -13.39
C LEU A 56 10.60 4.40 -14.48
N GLY A 57 10.23 4.64 -15.74
CA GLY A 57 10.68 3.86 -16.88
C GLY A 57 12.16 4.06 -17.23
N GLU A 58 12.73 5.23 -16.92
CA GLU A 58 14.14 5.56 -17.18
C GLU A 58 15.12 4.99 -16.14
N LEU A 59 14.63 4.42 -15.04
CA LEU A 59 15.48 3.86 -14.00
C LEU A 59 16.08 2.52 -14.43
N ASP A 60 17.39 2.39 -14.30
CA ASP A 60 18.13 1.19 -14.70
C ASP A 60 17.88 0.04 -13.70
N LYS A 61 16.96 -0.86 -14.07
CA LYS A 61 16.64 -2.04 -13.26
C LYS A 61 17.79 -3.05 -13.14
N ASP A 62 18.76 -3.01 -14.05
CA ASP A 62 19.91 -3.91 -14.06
C ASP A 62 21.03 -3.35 -13.16
N HIS A 63 21.02 -2.04 -12.88
CA HIS A 63 21.95 -1.35 -11.97
C HIS A 63 21.22 -0.43 -10.98
N PRO A 64 20.44 -0.96 -10.03
CA PRO A 64 19.72 -0.15 -9.05
C PRO A 64 20.70 0.61 -8.14
N ASP A 65 20.41 1.89 -7.91
CA ASP A 65 21.22 2.78 -7.08
C ASP A 65 20.43 3.39 -5.91
N GLU A 66 21.09 4.21 -5.10
CA GLU A 66 20.46 4.82 -3.92
C GLU A 66 19.34 5.81 -4.25
N SER A 67 19.21 6.26 -5.50
CA SER A 67 18.14 7.18 -5.90
C SER A 67 16.75 6.54 -5.84
N TRP A 68 16.67 5.21 -5.96
CA TRP A 68 15.43 4.46 -5.84
C TRP A 68 14.82 4.59 -4.45
N ARG A 69 15.67 4.69 -3.42
CA ARG A 69 15.26 4.98 -2.03
C ARG A 69 14.87 6.44 -1.82
N LYS A 70 14.77 7.28 -2.84
CA LYS A 70 14.29 8.66 -2.72
C LYS A 70 12.97 8.86 -3.45
N LEU A 71 12.41 7.78 -4.02
CA LEU A 71 11.15 7.79 -4.73
C LEU A 71 9.98 7.91 -3.75
N ASP A 72 9.26 9.01 -3.80
CA ASP A 72 8.05 9.22 -3.00
C ASP A 72 6.84 8.54 -3.66
N SER A 73 6.52 7.32 -3.23
CA SER A 73 5.42 6.51 -3.76
C SER A 73 4.09 7.28 -3.78
N ARG A 74 3.85 8.11 -2.77
CA ARG A 74 2.66 8.95 -2.65
C ARG A 74 2.54 9.94 -3.80
N LYS A 75 3.63 10.59 -4.22
CA LYS A 75 3.59 11.54 -5.35
C LYS A 75 3.57 10.84 -6.72
N LEU A 76 4.12 9.64 -6.78
CA LEU A 76 4.22 8.88 -8.02
C LEU A 76 2.92 8.18 -8.37
N VAL A 77 2.15 7.80 -7.34
CA VAL A 77 0.99 6.92 -7.46
C VAL A 77 -0.18 7.42 -6.61
N GLN A 78 -0.07 7.38 -5.27
CA GLN A 78 -1.25 7.52 -4.39
C GLN A 78 -1.97 8.88 -4.52
N HIS A 79 -1.23 9.96 -4.67
CA HIS A 79 -1.72 11.34 -4.84
C HIS A 79 -1.34 11.90 -6.21
N ASN A 80 -1.34 11.03 -7.22
CA ASN A 80 -1.04 11.39 -8.60
C ASN A 80 -2.34 11.31 -9.43
N PRO A 81 -2.95 12.45 -9.82
CA PRO A 81 -4.20 12.43 -10.56
C PRO A 81 -4.05 11.78 -11.94
N ASP A 82 -2.91 11.96 -12.61
CA ASP A 82 -2.64 11.32 -13.90
C ASP A 82 -2.60 9.79 -13.77
N PHE A 83 -2.07 9.28 -12.65
CA PHE A 83 -2.05 7.86 -12.36
C PHE A 83 -3.46 7.28 -12.20
N TRP A 84 -4.29 7.94 -11.38
CA TRP A 84 -5.65 7.49 -11.10
C TRP A 84 -6.59 7.67 -12.29
N GLN A 85 -6.34 8.66 -13.15
CA GLN A 85 -7.07 8.80 -14.41
C GLN A 85 -6.98 7.53 -15.28
N MET A 86 -5.85 6.81 -15.24
CA MET A 86 -5.69 5.56 -15.99
C MET A 86 -6.72 4.49 -15.60
N PHE A 87 -7.18 4.46 -14.34
CA PHE A 87 -8.19 3.49 -13.87
C PHE A 87 -9.55 3.67 -14.56
N TYR A 88 -9.83 4.84 -15.12
CA TYR A 88 -11.07 5.10 -15.87
C TYR A 88 -10.93 4.87 -17.38
N GLU A 89 -9.69 4.71 -17.86
CA GLU A 89 -9.40 4.54 -19.29
C GLU A 89 -9.19 3.08 -19.68
N VAL A 90 -8.95 2.19 -18.70
CA VAL A 90 -8.88 0.74 -18.90
C VAL A 90 -10.14 0.05 -18.43
N VAL A 91 -10.25 -1.25 -18.75
CA VAL A 91 -11.33 -2.07 -18.19
C VAL A 91 -11.21 -2.10 -16.65
N PRO A 92 -12.35 -2.07 -15.91
CA PRO A 92 -12.32 -2.09 -14.46
C PRO A 92 -11.51 -3.24 -13.88
N ALA A 93 -10.69 -2.90 -12.89
CA ALA A 93 -9.74 -3.79 -12.21
C ALA A 93 -8.83 -4.56 -13.19
N ASP A 94 -8.37 -3.94 -14.27
CA ASP A 94 -7.43 -4.60 -15.20
C ASP A 94 -6.20 -5.16 -14.44
N PRO A 95 -5.90 -6.47 -14.56
CA PRO A 95 -4.79 -7.08 -13.82
C PRO A 95 -3.42 -6.50 -14.21
N GLY A 96 -3.27 -6.04 -15.46
CA GLY A 96 -2.04 -5.37 -15.91
C GLY A 96 -1.85 -4.01 -15.25
N LEU A 97 -2.93 -3.24 -15.08
CA LEU A 97 -2.88 -1.99 -14.31
C LEU A 97 -2.60 -2.24 -12.82
N ALA A 98 -3.17 -3.29 -12.23
CA ALA A 98 -2.85 -3.70 -10.85
C ALA A 98 -1.36 -4.08 -10.69
N MET A 99 -0.79 -4.80 -11.68
CA MET A 99 0.64 -5.12 -11.73
C MET A 99 1.52 -3.88 -11.90
N LEU A 100 1.13 -2.94 -12.77
CA LEU A 100 1.84 -1.67 -12.95
C LEU A 100 1.82 -0.85 -11.65
N HIS A 101 0.66 -0.78 -10.99
CA HIS A 101 0.47 -0.10 -9.70
C HIS A 101 1.38 -0.70 -8.62
N ALA A 102 1.28 -2.02 -8.42
CA ALA A 102 2.12 -2.72 -7.45
C ALA A 102 3.61 -2.62 -7.79
N GLY A 103 3.98 -2.65 -9.08
CA GLY A 103 5.35 -2.48 -9.54
C GLY A 103 5.94 -1.12 -9.15
N ALA A 104 5.19 -0.04 -9.36
CA ALA A 104 5.58 1.32 -8.96
C ALA A 104 5.80 1.44 -7.43
N LEU A 105 4.90 0.83 -6.65
CA LEU A 105 4.97 0.83 -5.19
C LEU A 105 6.14 -0.02 -4.67
N MET A 106 6.32 -1.23 -5.18
CA MET A 106 7.46 -2.10 -4.85
C MET A 106 8.80 -1.41 -5.15
N MET A 107 8.91 -0.79 -6.32
CA MET A 107 10.10 -0.07 -6.76
C MET A 107 10.44 1.11 -5.84
N SER A 108 9.41 1.85 -5.38
CA SER A 108 9.55 2.97 -4.45
C SER A 108 9.68 2.54 -2.98
N GLY A 109 9.47 1.25 -2.65
CA GLY A 109 9.68 0.69 -1.32
C GLY A 109 8.41 0.66 -0.44
N ASP A 110 7.26 0.86 -1.06
CA ASP A 110 5.94 0.78 -0.46
C ASP A 110 5.36 -0.63 -0.60
N ALA A 111 6.10 -1.62 -0.09
CA ALA A 111 5.84 -3.03 -0.32
C ALA A 111 4.54 -3.53 0.32
N ASP A 112 4.12 -2.95 1.45
CA ASP A 112 2.85 -3.30 2.09
C ASP A 112 1.66 -2.87 1.24
N ARG A 113 1.65 -1.61 0.79
CA ARG A 113 0.60 -1.10 -0.08
C ARG A 113 0.52 -1.89 -1.37
N ALA A 114 1.67 -2.21 -1.98
CA ALA A 114 1.73 -3.09 -3.14
C ALA A 114 1.11 -4.47 -2.86
N GLN A 115 1.44 -5.08 -1.71
CA GLN A 115 0.88 -6.38 -1.33
C GLN A 115 -0.63 -6.31 -1.10
N ILE A 116 -1.16 -5.21 -0.56
CA ILE A 116 -2.60 -4.98 -0.38
C ILE A 116 -3.29 -4.92 -1.75
N ILE A 117 -2.80 -4.13 -2.69
CA ILE A 117 -3.37 -4.00 -4.04
C ILE A 117 -3.39 -5.35 -4.77
N LEU A 118 -2.26 -6.06 -4.75
CA LEU A 118 -2.16 -7.39 -5.37
C LEU A 118 -3.12 -8.40 -4.73
N ARG A 119 -3.36 -8.29 -3.41
CA ARG A 119 -4.30 -9.17 -2.72
C ARG A 119 -5.75 -8.80 -2.99
N LEU A 120 -6.08 -7.50 -3.05
CA LEU A 120 -7.41 -7.03 -3.46
C LEU A 120 -7.74 -7.56 -4.86
N GLU A 121 -6.79 -7.51 -5.79
CA GLU A 121 -6.96 -7.98 -7.16
C GLU A 121 -7.38 -9.46 -7.25
N LEU A 122 -6.96 -10.31 -6.31
CA LEU A 122 -7.40 -11.72 -6.24
C LEU A 122 -8.92 -11.85 -6.02
N HIS A 123 -9.56 -10.85 -5.43
CA HIS A 123 -11.01 -10.83 -5.20
C HIS A 123 -11.82 -10.62 -6.49
N ARG A 124 -11.19 -10.39 -7.64
CA ARG A 124 -11.88 -10.50 -8.94
C ARG A 124 -12.46 -11.90 -9.14
N GLY A 125 -11.70 -12.94 -8.73
CA GLY A 125 -12.12 -14.34 -8.77
C GLY A 125 -12.15 -15.01 -10.15
N ASP A 126 -11.78 -14.30 -11.22
CA ASP A 126 -11.81 -14.78 -12.61
C ASP A 126 -10.43 -14.83 -13.29
N LEU A 127 -9.36 -14.59 -12.52
CA LEU A 127 -7.99 -14.53 -13.03
C LEU A 127 -7.51 -15.90 -13.56
N ASP A 128 -6.83 -15.88 -14.70
CA ASP A 128 -6.22 -17.09 -15.25
C ASP A 128 -5.00 -17.55 -14.42
N LYS A 129 -4.60 -18.81 -14.62
CA LYS A 129 -3.52 -19.44 -13.84
C LYS A 129 -2.17 -18.75 -13.99
N SER A 130 -1.87 -18.15 -15.14
CA SER A 130 -0.60 -17.46 -15.37
C SER A 130 -0.58 -16.13 -14.64
N THR A 131 -1.66 -15.35 -14.78
CA THR A 131 -1.84 -14.08 -14.06
C THR A 131 -1.77 -14.28 -12.55
N LEU A 132 -2.49 -15.27 -12.00
CA LEU A 132 -2.43 -15.62 -10.57
C LEU A 132 -1.01 -15.91 -10.08
N LYS A 133 -0.22 -16.65 -10.86
CA LYS A 133 1.18 -16.95 -10.49
C LYS A 133 2.04 -15.69 -10.43
N ILE A 134 1.85 -14.76 -11.36
CA ILE A 134 2.58 -13.48 -11.37
C ILE A 134 2.23 -12.67 -10.13
N LEU A 135 0.94 -12.47 -9.84
CA LEU A 135 0.49 -11.71 -8.67
C LEU A 135 1.00 -12.31 -7.36
N ILE A 136 0.89 -13.64 -7.20
CA ILE A 136 1.41 -14.34 -6.01
C ILE A 136 2.93 -14.19 -5.90
N GLY A 137 3.66 -14.29 -7.02
CA GLY A 137 5.10 -14.06 -7.05
C GLY A 137 5.46 -12.66 -6.55
N MET A 138 4.81 -11.62 -7.08
CA MET A 138 5.00 -10.24 -6.62
C MET A 138 4.69 -10.08 -5.13
N MET A 139 3.61 -10.69 -4.63
CA MET A 139 3.27 -10.68 -3.20
C MET A 139 4.35 -11.33 -2.32
N GLN A 140 4.99 -12.41 -2.80
CA GLN A 140 6.10 -13.05 -2.10
C GLN A 140 7.32 -12.13 -2.01
N HIS A 141 7.64 -11.39 -3.08
CA HIS A 141 8.70 -10.37 -3.05
C HIS A 141 8.37 -9.26 -2.06
N CYS A 142 7.12 -8.78 -2.00
CA CYS A 142 6.69 -7.82 -0.98
C CYS A 142 6.90 -8.37 0.44
N GLY A 143 6.53 -9.64 0.67
CA GLY A 143 6.75 -10.31 1.96
C GLY A 143 8.23 -10.38 2.35
N ARG A 144 9.11 -10.72 1.39
CA ARG A 144 10.57 -10.73 1.60
C ARG A 144 11.12 -9.34 1.89
N PHE A 145 10.67 -8.32 1.16
CA PHE A 145 11.06 -6.92 1.38
C PHE A 145 10.79 -6.48 2.82
N MET A 146 9.59 -6.77 3.35
CA MET A 146 9.18 -6.31 4.68
C MET A 146 9.83 -7.10 5.83
N SER A 147 10.28 -8.33 5.56
CA SER A 147 10.72 -9.30 6.58
C SER A 147 11.82 -8.77 7.52
N PRO A 148 12.90 -8.12 7.05
CA PRO A 148 13.96 -7.63 7.93
C PRO A 148 13.48 -6.59 8.95
N SER A 149 12.66 -5.63 8.50
CA SER A 149 12.09 -4.61 9.38
C SER A 149 11.06 -5.21 10.34
N HIS A 150 10.21 -6.14 9.86
CA HIS A 150 9.29 -6.90 10.73
C HIS A 150 10.01 -7.72 11.80
N SER A 151 11.21 -8.24 11.53
CA SER A 151 12.01 -8.95 12.53
C SER A 151 12.39 -8.05 13.71
N LEU A 152 12.87 -6.84 13.41
CA LEU A 152 13.21 -5.84 14.42
C LEU A 152 11.98 -5.44 15.25
N VAL A 153 10.80 -5.31 14.63
CA VAL A 153 9.56 -5.05 15.37
C VAL A 153 9.21 -6.20 16.32
N ARG A 154 9.32 -7.46 15.90
CA ARG A 154 9.09 -8.62 16.79
C ARG A 154 10.04 -8.65 17.98
N GLU A 155 11.31 -8.32 17.77
CA GLU A 155 12.28 -8.18 18.86
C GLU A 155 11.87 -7.06 19.82
N GLY A 156 11.46 -5.90 19.29
CA GLY A 156 10.97 -4.78 20.07
C GLY A 156 9.74 -5.14 20.90
N VAL A 157 8.76 -5.85 20.32
CA VAL A 157 7.56 -6.32 21.04
C VAL A 157 7.94 -7.26 22.18
N THR A 158 8.88 -8.17 21.94
CA THR A 158 9.38 -9.09 22.99
C THR A 158 10.04 -8.33 24.16
N LEU A 159 10.74 -7.23 23.88
CA LEU A 159 11.33 -6.37 24.91
C LEU A 159 10.27 -5.54 25.64
N HIS A 160 9.32 -4.98 24.90
CA HIS A 160 8.18 -4.24 25.46
C HIS A 160 7.40 -5.11 26.46
N ASP A 161 7.12 -6.37 26.10
CA ASP A 161 6.37 -7.29 26.95
C ASP A 161 7.12 -7.69 28.22
N LYS A 162 8.46 -7.55 28.23
CA LYS A 162 9.30 -7.71 29.42
C LYS A 162 9.40 -6.44 30.28
N GLY A 163 8.87 -5.32 29.80
CA GLY A 163 9.01 -4.00 30.43
C GLY A 163 10.28 -3.24 30.04
N ASP A 164 11.09 -3.79 29.14
CA ASP A 164 12.34 -3.17 28.66
C ASP A 164 12.05 -2.11 27.57
N TYR A 165 11.23 -1.11 27.90
CA TYR A 165 10.68 -0.16 26.94
C TYR A 165 11.74 0.66 26.20
N THR A 166 12.86 1.01 26.84
CA THR A 166 13.96 1.73 26.21
C THR A 166 14.60 0.93 25.07
N GLU A 167 14.83 -0.38 25.27
CA GLU A 167 15.39 -1.24 24.23
C GLU A 167 14.35 -1.56 23.16
N ALA A 168 13.07 -1.69 23.53
CA ALA A 168 11.97 -1.82 22.58
C ALA A 168 11.92 -0.62 21.61
N LEU A 169 11.98 0.61 22.13
CA LEU A 169 12.02 1.82 21.32
C LEU A 169 13.21 1.84 20.34
N LYS A 170 14.41 1.43 20.80
CA LYS A 170 15.58 1.32 19.91
C LYS A 170 15.32 0.37 18.75
N LYS A 171 14.68 -0.78 18.99
CA LYS A 171 14.33 -1.75 17.95
C LYS A 171 13.31 -1.21 16.95
N TYR A 172 12.30 -0.48 17.42
CA TYR A 172 11.36 0.18 16.50
C TYR A 172 12.03 1.29 15.70
N ASP A 173 12.93 2.05 16.29
CA ASP A 173 13.71 3.07 15.59
C ASP A 173 14.65 2.44 14.54
N GLU A 174 15.29 1.30 14.84
CA GLU A 174 16.04 0.51 13.86
C GLU A 174 15.15 0.01 12.72
N ALA A 175 13.95 -0.48 13.03
CA ALA A 175 12.98 -0.95 12.04
C ALA A 175 12.54 0.17 11.09
N LEU A 176 12.26 1.37 11.63
CA LEU A 176 11.85 2.56 10.87
C LEU A 176 13.02 3.19 10.10
N LYS A 177 14.26 3.10 10.60
CA LYS A 177 15.44 3.46 9.83
C LYS A 177 15.63 2.53 8.63
N LEU A 178 15.42 1.23 8.82
CA LEU A 178 15.56 0.26 7.73
C LEU A 178 14.43 0.39 6.71
N TRP A 179 13.19 0.52 7.18
CA TRP A 179 12.02 0.70 6.33
C TRP A 179 11.08 1.76 6.94
N PRO A 180 11.17 3.01 6.45
CA PRO A 180 10.35 4.11 6.98
C PRO A 180 8.85 3.96 6.75
N MET A 181 8.43 3.07 5.85
CA MET A 181 7.02 2.75 5.58
C MET A 181 6.52 1.53 6.38
N ASN A 182 7.17 1.21 7.50
CA ASN A 182 6.67 0.20 8.43
C ASN A 182 5.66 0.81 9.41
N GLY A 183 4.38 0.76 9.07
CA GLY A 183 3.28 1.22 9.93
C GLY A 183 3.20 0.46 11.26
N TRP A 184 3.48 -0.85 11.28
CA TRP A 184 3.52 -1.66 12.49
C TRP A 184 4.60 -1.15 13.46
N ALA A 185 5.80 -0.83 12.97
CA ALA A 185 6.84 -0.23 13.80
C ALA A 185 6.42 1.14 14.36
N ALA A 186 5.79 1.99 13.54
CA ALA A 186 5.27 3.29 13.98
C ALA A 186 4.21 3.13 15.08
N TYR A 187 3.29 2.17 14.92
CA TYR A 187 2.28 1.82 15.92
C TYR A 187 2.93 1.35 17.24
N GLU A 188 3.83 0.37 17.20
CA GLU A 188 4.43 -0.18 18.42
C GLU A 188 5.30 0.84 19.16
N ARG A 189 5.98 1.71 18.40
CA ARG A 189 6.72 2.85 18.95
C ARG A 189 5.78 3.81 19.68
N GLY A 190 4.67 4.22 19.04
CA GLY A 190 3.66 5.07 19.67
C GLY A 190 3.04 4.43 20.91
N ASN A 191 2.74 3.14 20.84
CA ASN A 191 2.19 2.37 21.95
C ASN A 191 3.15 2.34 23.16
N THR A 192 4.45 2.17 22.91
CA THR A 192 5.49 2.16 23.95
C THR A 192 5.71 3.54 24.55
N LEU A 193 5.73 4.60 23.72
CA LEU A 193 5.87 5.99 24.19
C LEU A 193 4.73 6.38 25.13
N ARG A 194 3.50 5.98 24.82
CA ARG A 194 2.32 6.23 25.66
C ARG A 194 2.45 5.66 27.07
N ILE A 195 3.23 4.59 27.24
CA ILE A 195 3.48 3.96 28.55
C ILE A 195 4.56 4.73 29.32
N LEU A 196 5.63 5.12 28.61
CA LEU A 196 6.79 5.79 29.21
C LEU A 196 6.57 7.26 29.57
N ASP A 197 5.82 7.98 28.74
CA ASP A 197 5.63 9.42 28.89
C ASP A 197 4.18 9.80 28.59
N LYS A 198 3.42 10.06 29.66
CA LYS A 198 2.01 10.46 29.58
C LYS A 198 1.84 11.88 29.04
N ASP A 199 2.88 12.71 29.11
CA ASP A 199 2.85 14.10 28.65
C ASP A 199 3.15 14.18 27.14
N ASN A 200 3.59 13.09 26.51
CA ASN A 200 3.94 13.03 25.09
C ASN A 200 2.77 12.60 24.17
N ALA A 201 1.56 13.03 24.51
CA ALA A 201 0.33 12.67 23.79
C ALA A 201 0.39 13.05 22.28
N ASP A 202 1.07 14.13 21.93
CA ASP A 202 1.22 14.59 20.55
C ASP A 202 2.11 13.65 19.70
N GLU A 203 3.19 13.11 20.26
CA GLU A 203 4.03 12.16 19.53
C GLU A 203 3.33 10.81 19.36
N VAL A 204 2.62 10.34 20.39
CA VAL A 204 1.79 9.12 20.31
C VAL A 204 0.72 9.27 19.23
N THR A 205 0.00 10.39 19.23
CA THR A 205 -1.06 10.67 18.24
C THR A 205 -0.49 10.71 16.83
N ARG A 206 0.67 11.36 16.63
CA ARG A 206 1.38 11.38 15.34
C ARG A 206 1.82 9.99 14.89
N ALA A 207 2.33 9.15 15.80
CA ALA A 207 2.77 7.80 15.48
C ALA A 207 1.60 6.91 15.01
N PHE A 208 0.44 7.01 15.67
CA PHE A 208 -0.77 6.29 15.25
C PHE A 208 -1.32 6.83 13.92
N ALA A 209 -1.34 8.15 13.73
CA ALA A 209 -1.73 8.76 12.45
C ALA A 209 -0.83 8.28 11.30
N GLN A 210 0.48 8.26 11.52
CA GLN A 210 1.45 7.74 10.58
C GLN A 210 1.18 6.26 10.25
N SER A 211 0.93 5.42 11.26
CA SER A 211 0.63 4.01 11.03
C SER A 211 -0.64 3.83 10.18
N ARG A 212 -1.70 4.61 10.43
CA ARG A 212 -2.95 4.53 9.64
C ARG A 212 -2.73 4.95 8.19
N GLU A 213 -1.99 6.03 7.97
CA GLU A 213 -1.66 6.52 6.62
C GLU A 213 -0.87 5.46 5.84
N ILE A 214 0.14 4.85 6.47
CA ILE A 214 1.08 3.96 5.79
C ILE A 214 0.50 2.55 5.62
N GLN A 215 0.00 1.95 6.70
CA GLN A 215 -0.59 0.61 6.74
C GLN A 215 -2.00 0.68 7.33
N PRO A 216 -3.03 1.03 6.54
CA PRO A 216 -4.40 1.21 7.03
C PRO A 216 -4.99 -0.07 7.62
N PHE A 217 -4.47 -1.24 7.26
CA PHE A 217 -4.88 -2.52 7.85
C PHE A 217 -4.10 -2.90 9.13
N GLN A 218 -3.24 -2.01 9.64
CA GLN A 218 -2.76 -2.06 11.03
C GLN A 218 -3.89 -1.58 11.96
N PHE A 219 -4.92 -2.42 12.16
CA PHE A 219 -6.16 -2.03 12.82
C PHE A 219 -5.96 -1.44 14.21
N HIS A 220 -4.96 -1.90 14.97
CA HIS A 220 -4.64 -1.36 16.29
C HIS A 220 -4.26 0.14 16.30
N ALA A 221 -3.88 0.71 15.15
CA ALA A 221 -3.59 2.14 15.02
C ALA A 221 -4.86 3.02 14.89
N TRP A 222 -6.04 2.41 14.65
CA TRP A 222 -7.33 3.11 14.58
C TRP A 222 -7.90 3.36 15.97
N GLN A 223 -7.12 4.01 16.82
CA GLN A 223 -7.51 4.40 18.18
C GLN A 223 -7.20 5.88 18.42
N GLY A 224 -7.87 6.45 19.42
CA GLY A 224 -7.76 7.86 19.77
C GLY A 224 -9.12 8.46 20.07
N ILE A 225 -9.29 9.75 19.78
CA ILE A 225 -10.55 10.44 19.94
C ILE A 225 -11.42 10.16 18.71
N LYS A 226 -12.51 9.40 18.90
CA LYS A 226 -13.41 8.98 17.81
C LYS A 226 -13.85 10.14 16.90
N ALA A 227 -14.14 11.30 17.48
CA ALA A 227 -14.64 12.46 16.74
C ALA A 227 -13.63 12.98 15.71
N ASP A 228 -12.34 12.68 15.87
CA ASP A 228 -11.25 13.23 15.06
C ASP A 228 -10.70 12.22 14.03
N ILE A 229 -11.22 10.99 14.00
CA ILE A 229 -10.72 9.91 13.13
C ILE A 229 -11.87 9.34 12.31
N PRO A 230 -12.01 9.77 11.04
CA PRO A 230 -13.00 9.24 10.10
C PRO A 230 -12.88 7.71 9.97
N GLY A 231 -14.02 7.01 9.91
CA GLY A 231 -14.07 5.55 9.73
C GLY A 231 -13.46 4.70 10.85
N MET A 232 -13.06 5.29 11.98
CA MET A 232 -12.33 4.58 13.05
C MET A 232 -13.07 3.34 13.57
N ILE A 233 -14.38 3.45 13.79
CA ILE A 233 -15.16 2.35 14.38
C ILE A 233 -15.27 1.21 13.39
N GLU A 234 -15.55 1.52 12.14
CA GLU A 234 -15.73 0.57 11.05
C GLU A 234 -14.40 -0.13 10.73
N MET A 235 -13.29 0.62 10.68
CA MET A 235 -11.95 0.07 10.51
C MET A 235 -11.53 -0.85 11.66
N LEU A 236 -11.94 -0.56 12.90
CA LEU A 236 -11.64 -1.42 14.05
C LEU A 236 -12.52 -2.67 14.13
N THR A 237 -13.81 -2.55 13.84
CA THR A 237 -14.81 -3.56 14.23
C THR A 237 -15.36 -4.36 13.05
N GLU A 238 -15.33 -3.80 11.85
CA GLU A 238 -15.96 -4.41 10.67
C GLU A 238 -14.91 -4.85 9.64
N MET A 239 -13.96 -3.97 9.32
CA MET A 239 -12.90 -4.24 8.33
C MET A 239 -12.12 -5.54 8.59
N PRO A 240 -11.77 -5.93 9.84
CA PRO A 240 -11.07 -7.18 10.08
C PRO A 240 -11.86 -8.42 9.64
N ASN A 241 -13.19 -8.38 9.71
CA ASN A 241 -14.05 -9.50 9.29
C ASN A 241 -14.07 -9.64 7.76
N LEU A 242 -13.94 -8.53 7.03
CA LEU A 242 -13.86 -8.51 5.58
C LEU A 242 -12.47 -8.94 5.11
N TRP A 243 -11.42 -8.36 5.71
CA TRP A 243 -10.04 -8.50 5.24
C TRP A 243 -9.36 -9.80 5.69
N ASN A 244 -9.46 -10.19 6.97
CA ASN A 244 -8.67 -11.31 7.50
C ASN A 244 -8.90 -12.67 6.84
N PRO A 245 -10.10 -13.03 6.32
CA PRO A 245 -10.27 -14.25 5.55
C PRO A 245 -9.34 -14.33 4.33
N SER A 246 -9.10 -13.20 3.64
CA SER A 246 -8.20 -13.14 2.49
C SER A 246 -6.75 -13.46 2.86
N LEU A 247 -6.33 -13.11 4.08
CA LEU A 247 -4.98 -13.40 4.59
C LEU A 247 -4.79 -14.91 4.89
N LYS A 248 -5.87 -15.64 5.17
CA LYS A 248 -5.85 -17.06 5.57
C LYS A 248 -5.95 -18.02 4.38
N ASP A 249 -6.73 -17.68 3.36
CA ASP A 249 -6.83 -18.45 2.12
C ASP A 249 -6.67 -17.50 0.92
N ILE A 250 -5.62 -17.72 0.13
CA ILE A 250 -5.31 -16.94 -1.07
C ILE A 250 -6.40 -17.08 -2.16
N ARG A 251 -7.26 -18.11 -2.06
CA ARG A 251 -8.39 -18.34 -2.97
C ARG A 251 -9.69 -17.74 -2.44
N TYR A 252 -9.69 -17.17 -1.25
CA TYR A 252 -10.87 -16.51 -0.71
C TYR A 252 -11.22 -15.29 -1.57
N VAL A 253 -12.47 -15.25 -2.02
CA VAL A 253 -13.02 -14.16 -2.81
C VAL A 253 -14.21 -13.59 -2.03
N MET A 254 -14.13 -12.30 -1.70
CA MET A 254 -15.23 -11.57 -1.07
C MET A 254 -16.52 -11.66 -1.89
N THR A 255 -17.69 -11.51 -1.28
CA THR A 255 -18.93 -11.32 -2.06
C THR A 255 -18.99 -9.90 -2.65
N PRO A 256 -19.87 -9.63 -3.64
CA PRO A 256 -20.09 -8.25 -4.10
C PRO A 256 -20.55 -7.31 -2.96
N GLU A 257 -21.32 -7.81 -2.00
CA GLU A 257 -21.74 -7.05 -0.81
C GLU A 257 -20.55 -6.72 0.10
N ASP A 258 -19.66 -7.68 0.33
CA ASP A 258 -18.43 -7.46 1.11
C ASP A 258 -17.51 -6.44 0.44
N LEU A 259 -17.36 -6.49 -0.89
CA LEU A 259 -16.56 -5.52 -1.66
C LEU A 259 -17.16 -4.12 -1.59
N LEU A 260 -18.48 -4.01 -1.73
CA LEU A 260 -19.19 -2.73 -1.57
C LEU A 260 -18.92 -2.15 -0.18
N LYS A 261 -19.17 -2.94 0.86
CA LYS A 261 -18.97 -2.55 2.25
C LYS A 261 -17.53 -2.17 2.55
N MET A 262 -16.56 -2.95 2.07
CA MET A 262 -15.13 -2.64 2.22
C MET A 262 -14.79 -1.30 1.57
N SER A 263 -15.27 -1.05 0.35
CA SER A 263 -14.99 0.22 -0.35
C SER A 263 -15.58 1.43 0.38
N GLU A 264 -16.78 1.30 0.96
CA GLU A 264 -17.42 2.37 1.74
C GLU A 264 -16.70 2.65 3.05
N ILE A 265 -16.25 1.60 3.76
CA ILE A 265 -15.47 1.77 4.99
C ILE A 265 -14.13 2.44 4.67
N LEU A 266 -13.44 2.02 3.60
CA LEU A 266 -12.16 2.63 3.19
C LEU A 266 -12.34 4.10 2.83
N HIS A 267 -13.41 4.46 2.13
CA HIS A 267 -13.74 5.85 1.80
C HIS A 267 -14.02 6.69 3.04
N LEU A 268 -14.87 6.16 3.93
CA LEU A 268 -15.19 6.82 5.21
C LEU A 268 -13.92 7.03 6.06
N ALA A 269 -12.95 6.14 5.92
CA ALA A 269 -11.66 6.18 6.58
C ALA A 269 -10.60 7.02 5.85
N GLU A 270 -10.97 7.71 4.75
CA GLU A 270 -10.08 8.53 3.91
C GLU A 270 -8.90 7.74 3.31
N VAL A 271 -9.13 6.45 3.02
CA VAL A 271 -8.19 5.55 2.33
C VAL A 271 -8.66 5.34 0.88
N ASP A 272 -8.79 6.46 0.17
CA ASP A 272 -9.52 6.54 -1.11
C ASP A 272 -8.88 5.73 -2.24
N ASP A 273 -7.55 5.60 -2.24
CA ASP A 273 -6.81 4.76 -3.19
C ASP A 273 -7.30 3.31 -3.16
N LEU A 274 -7.37 2.74 -1.95
CA LEU A 274 -7.82 1.37 -1.76
C LEU A 274 -9.34 1.24 -1.91
N ALA A 275 -10.10 2.28 -1.55
CA ALA A 275 -11.54 2.32 -1.78
C ALA A 275 -11.85 2.20 -3.29
N LEU A 276 -11.15 2.98 -4.13
CA LEU A 276 -11.30 2.96 -5.57
C LEU A 276 -10.86 1.60 -6.16
N VAL A 277 -9.70 1.07 -5.77
CA VAL A 277 -9.26 -0.27 -6.23
C VAL A 277 -10.32 -1.34 -5.90
N THR A 278 -10.86 -1.33 -4.67
CA THR A 278 -11.92 -2.26 -4.24
C THR A 278 -13.19 -2.08 -5.07
N ARG A 279 -13.57 -0.82 -5.35
CA ARG A 279 -14.75 -0.49 -6.15
C ARG A 279 -14.60 -0.96 -7.61
N GLN A 280 -13.42 -0.83 -8.20
CA GLN A 280 -13.11 -1.33 -9.55
C GLN A 280 -13.29 -2.86 -9.64
N ILE A 281 -12.90 -3.59 -8.59
CA ILE A 281 -13.11 -5.05 -8.49
C ILE A 281 -14.61 -5.38 -8.38
N LEU A 282 -15.38 -4.59 -7.64
CA LEU A 282 -16.84 -4.75 -7.60
C LEU A 282 -17.47 -4.53 -8.98
N ILE A 283 -17.05 -3.47 -9.69
CA ILE A 283 -17.58 -3.12 -11.01
C ILE A 283 -17.37 -4.26 -12.01
N VAL A 284 -16.15 -4.83 -12.09
CA VAL A 284 -15.88 -5.92 -13.03
C VAL A 284 -16.68 -7.18 -12.68
N ARG A 285 -16.84 -7.50 -11.40
CA ARG A 285 -17.64 -8.66 -10.97
C ARG A 285 -19.13 -8.49 -11.24
N ARG A 286 -19.60 -7.25 -11.19
CA ARG A 286 -20.97 -6.89 -11.59
C ARG A 286 -21.13 -6.80 -13.11
N GLY A 287 -20.03 -6.65 -13.86
CA GLY A 287 -20.00 -6.54 -15.32
C GLY A 287 -20.47 -5.20 -15.88
N ARG A 288 -20.70 -4.19 -15.03
CA ARG A 288 -21.15 -2.84 -15.44
C ARG A 288 -20.96 -1.81 -14.33
N TYR A 289 -20.85 -0.55 -14.74
CA TYR A 289 -20.97 0.62 -13.86
C TYR A 289 -22.42 0.85 -13.41
N THR A 290 -22.60 1.48 -12.25
CA THR A 290 -23.90 1.99 -11.76
C THR A 290 -23.75 3.41 -11.19
N PRO A 291 -24.86 4.16 -11.02
CA PRO A 291 -24.83 5.51 -10.46
C PRO A 291 -24.06 5.63 -9.13
N GLU A 292 -24.09 4.59 -8.30
CA GLU A 292 -23.45 4.56 -6.98
C GLU A 292 -21.91 4.50 -7.04
N ASP A 293 -21.32 4.25 -8.21
CA ASP A 293 -19.87 4.27 -8.38
C ASP A 293 -19.32 5.68 -8.63
N HIS A 294 -20.17 6.63 -9.04
CA HIS A 294 -19.75 7.98 -9.42
C HIS A 294 -18.97 8.76 -8.34
N PRO A 295 -19.30 8.70 -7.02
CA PRO A 295 -18.55 9.41 -5.99
C PRO A 295 -17.08 9.03 -5.92
N PHE A 296 -16.71 7.85 -6.42
CA PHE A 296 -15.34 7.38 -6.49
C PHE A 296 -14.65 7.74 -7.81
N ILE A 297 -15.44 8.10 -8.83
CA ILE A 297 -15.01 8.35 -10.22
C ILE A 297 -14.78 9.85 -10.48
N SER A 298 -15.32 10.73 -9.65
CA SER A 298 -15.22 12.18 -9.83
C SER A 298 -14.80 12.90 -8.55
N GLU A 299 -13.51 13.21 -8.45
CA GLU A 299 -12.92 14.54 -8.20
C GLU A 299 -11.39 14.46 -8.28
#